data_AF-F0RQH3-F1
#
_entry.id   AF-F0RQH3-F1
#
_cell.length_a   1.000
_cell.length_b   1.000
_cell.length_c   1.000
_cell.angle_alpha   90.00
_cell.angle_beta   90.00
_cell.angle_gamma   90.00
#
_symmetry.space_group_name_H-M   'P 1'
#
loop_
_entity.id
_entity.type
_entity.pdbx_description
1 polymer ?
#
loop_
_entity_poly.entity_id
_entity_poly.type
_entity_poly.pdbx_seq_one_letter_code
_entity_poly.pdbx_strand_id
1 'polypeptide(L)'
;MPNIASNAVYITGTKAQLDAIVAMCPGGKLDFQQVCPIPAAVLEEGTPGLVAAKCLRPFYQGEQTPDDCLRAYAEQCGLKTVPSLEDVEAQYPDLKALGDKQEWLNQNYGDADPIIWVCHEWGTKWNSIRGVMQRVSDSELRLWFDTAWAPPHGILVELTQKWGVTLKLAYTTEQGHCGLRKYTPEGPGAVWADLETEFRCESTEDEGSQETRAIKDTLSAMLAAQPDTPDPQGPSSLT
;
A
#
# COMPACT_ATOMS: atom_id res chain seq x y z
N MET A 1 11.16 6.47 -12.26
CA MET A 1 10.69 6.69 -10.88
C MET A 1 9.27 6.12 -10.78
N PRO A 2 8.88 5.49 -9.66
CA PRO A 2 7.51 5.03 -9.50
C PRO A 2 6.55 6.21 -9.44
N ASN A 3 5.34 6.03 -9.97
CA ASN A 3 4.33 7.08 -9.94
C ASN A 3 3.94 7.39 -8.49
N ILE A 4 3.95 8.66 -8.11
CA ILE A 4 3.62 9.13 -6.76
C ILE A 4 2.13 9.49 -6.66
N ALA A 5 1.54 9.18 -5.51
CA ALA A 5 0.27 9.72 -5.06
C ALA A 5 0.50 10.62 -3.84
N SER A 6 0.08 11.88 -3.91
CA SER A 6 0.17 12.83 -2.81
C SER A 6 -1.12 12.84 -2.02
N ASN A 7 -1.00 12.74 -0.70
CA ASN A 7 -2.11 12.55 0.21
C ASN A 7 -2.13 13.63 1.28
N ALA A 8 -3.33 14.08 1.59
CA ALA A 8 -3.56 15.12 2.56
C ALA A 8 -4.75 14.68 3.42
N VAL A 9 -4.51 14.40 4.71
CA VAL A 9 -5.46 13.73 5.61
C VAL A 9 -5.79 14.62 6.81
N TYR A 10 -7.07 14.81 7.07
CA TYR A 10 -7.58 15.46 8.28
C TYR A 10 -8.18 14.41 9.20
N ILE A 11 -7.72 14.37 10.44
CA ILE A 11 -8.24 13.47 11.47
C ILE A 11 -8.99 14.29 12.51
N THR A 12 -10.22 13.88 12.77
CA THR A 12 -11.07 14.47 13.81
C THR A 12 -11.44 13.41 14.84
N GLY A 13 -11.32 13.77 16.12
CA GLY A 13 -11.56 12.87 17.24
C GLY A 13 -11.37 13.58 18.58
N THR A 14 -11.44 12.84 19.66
CA THR A 14 -11.12 13.33 21.01
C THR A 14 -9.61 13.48 21.20
N LYS A 15 -9.20 14.34 22.14
CA LYS A 15 -7.80 14.52 22.53
C LYS A 15 -7.09 13.18 22.79
N ALA A 16 -7.72 12.28 23.54
CA ALA A 16 -7.14 10.99 23.88
C ALA A 16 -6.90 10.10 22.65
N GLN A 17 -7.83 10.08 21.70
CA GLN A 17 -7.67 9.33 20.45
C GLN A 17 -6.52 9.89 19.60
N LEU A 18 -6.43 11.21 19.49
CA LEU A 18 -5.39 11.87 18.70
C LEU A 18 -4.00 11.75 19.36
N ASP A 19 -3.93 11.81 20.68
CA ASP A 19 -2.69 11.57 21.43
C ASP A 19 -2.16 10.15 21.19
N ALA A 20 -3.05 9.15 21.14
CA ALA A 20 -2.68 7.77 20.85
C ALA A 20 -2.13 7.60 19.42
N ILE A 21 -2.72 8.28 18.43
CA ILE A 21 -2.22 8.28 17.05
C ILE A 21 -0.84 8.94 16.97
N VAL A 22 -0.64 10.09 17.62
CA VAL A 22 0.67 10.78 17.64
C VAL A 22 1.74 9.91 18.28
N ALA A 23 1.43 9.22 19.39
CA ALA A 23 2.36 8.34 20.08
C ALA A 23 2.83 7.14 19.23
N MET A 24 1.97 6.67 18.33
CA MET A 24 2.25 5.57 17.38
C MET A 24 3.09 6.01 16.18
N CYS A 25 3.18 7.32 15.93
CA CYS A 25 3.89 7.93 14.80
C CYS A 25 5.15 8.70 15.28
N PRO A 26 6.20 8.01 15.77
CA PRO A 26 7.40 8.67 16.28
C PRO A 26 8.05 9.53 15.18
N GLY A 27 8.44 10.75 15.54
CA GLY A 27 8.99 11.73 14.59
C GLY A 27 7.94 12.40 13.70
N GLY A 28 6.64 12.23 14.00
CA GLY A 28 5.55 12.91 13.30
C GLY A 28 5.31 12.38 11.88
N LYS A 29 5.65 11.11 11.62
CA LYS A 29 5.45 10.45 10.33
C LYS A 29 4.54 9.25 10.49
N LEU A 30 3.63 9.05 9.53
CA LEU A 30 2.73 7.90 9.54
C LEU A 30 3.49 6.65 9.08
N ASP A 31 3.57 5.64 9.95
CA ASP A 31 4.17 4.35 9.62
C ASP A 31 3.09 3.28 9.49
N PHE A 32 2.90 2.77 8.27
CA PHE A 32 1.89 1.76 7.96
C PHE A 32 2.11 0.46 8.72
N GLN A 33 3.36 0.10 9.04
CA GLN A 33 3.66 -1.09 9.83
C GLN A 33 3.17 -0.99 11.28
N GLN A 34 3.03 0.22 11.81
CA GLN A 34 2.48 0.43 13.16
C GLN A 34 0.95 0.41 13.16
N VAL A 35 0.33 0.70 12.01
CA VAL A 35 -1.12 0.66 11.82
C VAL A 35 -1.57 -0.77 11.51
N CYS A 36 -1.11 -1.30 10.37
CA CYS A 36 -1.42 -2.61 9.82
C CYS A 36 -0.11 -3.34 9.46
N PRO A 37 0.52 -4.02 10.42
CA PRO A 37 1.80 -4.69 10.21
C PRO A 37 1.67 -5.84 9.20
N ILE A 38 2.65 -5.95 8.30
CA ILE A 38 2.79 -7.12 7.45
C ILE A 38 3.12 -8.31 8.36
N PRO A 39 2.39 -9.44 8.27
CA PRO A 39 2.71 -10.64 9.04
C PRO A 39 4.15 -11.09 8.77
N ALA A 40 4.89 -11.46 9.83
CA ALA A 40 6.27 -11.92 9.70
C ALA A 40 6.39 -13.11 8.72
N ALA A 41 5.40 -14.01 8.74
CA ALA A 41 5.35 -15.16 7.84
C ALA A 41 5.20 -14.77 6.35
N VAL A 42 4.63 -13.60 6.05
CA VAL A 42 4.58 -13.02 4.70
C VAL A 42 5.90 -12.30 4.40
N LEU A 43 6.42 -11.47 5.32
CA LEU A 43 7.66 -10.70 5.12
C LEU A 43 8.92 -11.53 4.84
N GLU A 44 9.03 -12.72 5.44
CA GLU A 44 10.13 -13.65 5.19
C GLU A 44 10.19 -14.15 3.75
N GLU A 45 9.14 -13.90 2.96
CA GLU A 45 8.98 -14.39 1.61
C GLU A 45 9.27 -13.32 0.57
N GLY A 46 10.44 -13.43 -0.04
CA GLY A 46 10.82 -12.64 -1.19
C GLY A 46 11.94 -13.36 -1.93
N THR A 47 11.64 -14.50 -2.54
CA THR A 47 12.67 -15.28 -3.25
C THR A 47 12.14 -15.98 -4.52
N PRO A 48 13.01 -16.19 -5.52
CA PRO A 48 12.69 -16.99 -6.70
C PRO A 48 12.24 -18.44 -6.39
N GLY A 49 12.56 -18.97 -5.20
CA GLY A 49 12.14 -20.30 -4.76
C GLY A 49 10.62 -20.46 -4.61
N LEU A 50 9.89 -19.40 -4.25
CA LEU A 50 8.44 -19.42 -4.22
C LEU A 50 7.80 -19.43 -5.60
N VAL A 51 8.40 -18.71 -6.56
CA VAL A 51 7.93 -18.74 -7.96
C VAL A 51 8.13 -20.15 -8.51
N ALA A 52 9.28 -20.77 -8.23
CA ALA A 52 9.55 -22.15 -8.59
C ALA A 52 8.55 -23.12 -7.95
N ALA A 53 8.29 -22.98 -6.64
CA ALA A 53 7.33 -23.79 -5.91
C ALA A 53 5.90 -23.64 -6.45
N LYS A 54 5.44 -22.41 -6.71
CA LYS A 54 4.14 -22.10 -7.31
C LYS A 54 3.97 -22.79 -8.67
N CYS A 55 4.97 -22.64 -9.53
CA CYS A 55 4.93 -23.15 -10.90
C CYS A 55 5.04 -24.66 -10.96
N LEU A 56 5.83 -25.30 -10.10
CA LEU A 56 6.02 -26.76 -10.08
C LEU A 56 4.97 -27.51 -9.25
N ARG A 57 4.13 -26.83 -8.48
CA ARG A 57 3.09 -27.47 -7.68
C ARG A 57 2.14 -28.37 -8.49
N PRO A 58 1.60 -27.96 -9.66
CA PRO A 58 0.71 -28.83 -10.44
C PRO A 58 1.41 -30.12 -10.89
N PHE A 59 2.73 -30.07 -11.14
CA PHE A 59 3.52 -31.27 -11.39
C PHE A 59 3.56 -32.20 -10.16
N TYR A 60 3.85 -31.68 -8.96
CA TYR A 60 3.85 -32.49 -7.74
C TYR A 60 2.48 -33.03 -7.35
N GLN A 61 1.40 -32.40 -7.80
CA GLN A 61 0.02 -32.86 -7.61
C GLN A 61 -0.42 -33.87 -8.69
N GLY A 62 0.42 -34.12 -9.71
CA GLY A 62 0.11 -35.02 -10.83
C GLY A 62 -0.88 -34.43 -11.84
N GLU A 63 -1.07 -33.11 -11.83
CA GLU A 63 -2.02 -32.38 -12.67
C GLU A 63 -1.39 -31.95 -14.01
N GLN A 64 -0.09 -31.69 -14.04
CA GLN A 64 0.64 -31.23 -15.23
C GLN A 64 2.00 -31.93 -15.38
N THR A 65 2.59 -31.83 -16.58
CA THR A 65 3.94 -32.31 -16.83
C THR A 65 4.98 -31.36 -16.26
N PRO A 66 6.17 -31.85 -15.84
CA PRO A 66 7.23 -30.97 -15.36
C PRO A 66 7.66 -29.95 -16.43
N ASP A 67 7.65 -30.33 -17.71
CA ASP A 67 8.01 -29.42 -18.82
C ASP A 67 7.07 -28.21 -18.94
N ASP A 68 5.77 -28.41 -18.74
CA ASP A 68 4.78 -27.32 -18.78
C ASP A 68 4.97 -26.37 -17.58
N CYS A 69 5.19 -26.94 -16.39
CA CYS A 69 5.47 -26.20 -15.17
C CYS A 69 6.79 -25.41 -15.24
N LEU A 70 7.86 -26.01 -15.77
CA LEU A 70 9.17 -25.36 -15.93
C LEU A 70 9.14 -24.25 -16.98
N ARG A 71 8.33 -24.40 -18.04
CA ARG A 71 8.07 -23.31 -19.00
C ARG A 71 7.39 -22.12 -18.33
N ALA A 72 6.36 -22.35 -17.51
CA ALA A 72 5.71 -21.30 -16.74
C ALA A 72 6.66 -20.62 -15.75
N TYR A 73 7.50 -21.40 -15.07
CA TYR A 73 8.54 -20.87 -14.19
C TYR A 73 9.54 -19.97 -14.93
N ALA A 74 10.04 -20.45 -16.07
CA ALA A 74 10.99 -19.70 -16.90
C ALA A 74 10.38 -18.39 -17.41
N GLU A 75 9.12 -18.40 -17.83
CA GLU A 75 8.39 -17.20 -18.25
C GLU A 75 8.24 -16.19 -17.11
N GLN A 76 7.78 -16.63 -15.93
CA GLN A 76 7.61 -15.74 -14.77
C GLN A 76 8.92 -15.14 -14.27
N CYS A 77 10.02 -15.88 -14.38
CA CYS A 77 11.35 -15.41 -13.99
C CYS A 77 12.08 -14.65 -15.12
N GLY A 78 11.50 -14.55 -16.33
CA GLY A 78 12.14 -13.92 -17.49
C GLY A 78 13.40 -14.66 -17.96
N LEU A 79 13.48 -15.98 -17.77
CA LEU A 79 14.62 -16.80 -18.19
C LEU A 79 14.60 -17.00 -19.71
N LYS A 80 15.77 -16.89 -20.33
CA LYS A 80 15.93 -17.11 -21.79
C LYS A 80 15.84 -18.57 -22.19
N THR A 81 16.01 -19.47 -21.23
CA THR A 81 16.03 -20.92 -21.41
C THR A 81 15.24 -21.57 -20.29
N VAL A 82 14.53 -22.65 -20.61
CA VAL A 82 13.81 -23.46 -19.62
C VAL A 82 14.84 -24.30 -18.85
N PRO A 83 14.94 -24.17 -17.52
CA PRO A 83 15.86 -24.98 -16.72
C PRO A 83 15.37 -26.43 -16.63
N SER A 84 16.27 -27.36 -16.29
CA SER A 84 15.86 -28.73 -15.96
C SER A 84 15.23 -28.79 -14.56
N LEU A 85 14.42 -29.83 -14.30
CA LEU A 85 13.87 -30.06 -12.96
C LEU A 85 14.99 -30.25 -11.92
N GLU A 86 16.03 -31.02 -12.27
CA GLU A 86 17.18 -31.29 -11.40
C GLU A 86 17.91 -30.00 -11.00
N ASP A 87 18.08 -29.05 -11.92
CA ASP A 87 18.72 -27.76 -11.61
C ASP A 87 17.88 -26.94 -10.63
N VAL A 88 16.55 -26.92 -10.82
CA VAL A 88 15.63 -26.17 -9.96
C VAL A 88 15.54 -26.79 -8.57
N GLU A 89 15.45 -28.11 -8.47
CA GLU A 89 15.45 -28.83 -7.19
C GLU A 89 16.81 -28.72 -6.48
N ALA A 90 17.93 -28.73 -7.20
CA ALA A 90 19.25 -28.51 -6.62
C ALA A 90 19.41 -27.07 -6.08
N GLN A 91 18.82 -26.09 -6.76
CA GLN A 91 18.82 -24.69 -6.33
C GLN A 91 17.91 -24.47 -5.11
N TYR A 92 16.78 -25.18 -5.04
CA TYR A 92 15.77 -25.07 -4.00
C TYR A 92 15.44 -26.45 -3.43
N PRO A 93 16.27 -27.00 -2.52
CA PRO A 93 16.06 -28.36 -2.00
C PRO A 93 14.73 -28.53 -1.25
N ASP A 94 14.15 -27.45 -0.74
CA ASP A 94 12.90 -27.44 0.02
C ASP A 94 11.67 -27.04 -0.83
N LEU A 95 11.73 -27.18 -2.15
CA LEU A 95 10.73 -26.63 -3.08
C LEU A 95 9.29 -27.08 -2.79
N LYS A 96 9.12 -28.34 -2.37
CA LYS A 96 7.80 -28.85 -1.96
C LYS A 96 7.29 -28.16 -0.70
N ALA A 97 8.15 -28.02 0.32
CA ALA A 97 7.79 -27.35 1.57
C ALA A 97 7.50 -25.85 1.34
N LEU A 98 8.21 -25.20 0.42
CA LEU A 98 7.92 -23.84 -0.02
C LEU A 98 6.54 -23.72 -0.68
N GLY A 99 6.15 -24.72 -1.48
CA GLY A 99 4.82 -24.77 -2.12
C GLY A 99 3.69 -24.93 -1.10
N ASP A 100 3.88 -25.81 -0.12
CA ASP A 100 2.94 -26.00 0.99
C ASP A 100 2.83 -24.74 1.86
N LYS A 101 3.97 -24.08 2.16
CA LYS A 101 4.01 -22.81 2.89
C LYS A 101 3.28 -21.70 2.13
N GLN A 102 3.48 -21.59 0.82
CA GLN A 102 2.81 -20.60 -0.01
C GLN A 102 1.30 -20.77 -0.01
N GLU A 103 0.82 -22.01 -0.14
CA GLU A 103 -0.61 -22.30 -0.07
C GLU A 103 -1.19 -21.94 1.30
N TRP A 104 -0.48 -22.29 2.38
CA TRP A 104 -0.87 -21.89 3.72
C TRP A 104 -0.94 -20.36 3.87
N LEU A 105 0.04 -19.62 3.35
CA LEU A 105 0.04 -18.16 3.38
C LEU A 105 -1.15 -17.58 2.61
N ASN A 106 -1.41 -18.06 1.39
CA ASN A 106 -2.57 -17.62 0.60
C ASN A 106 -3.89 -17.89 1.34
N GLN A 107 -4.03 -19.06 1.98
CA GLN A 107 -5.24 -19.42 2.71
C GLN A 107 -5.46 -18.57 3.97
N ASN A 108 -4.39 -18.16 4.65
CA ASN A 108 -4.48 -17.44 5.93
C ASN A 108 -4.42 -15.92 5.78
N TYR A 109 -3.78 -15.41 4.73
CA TYR A 109 -3.50 -13.99 4.54
C TYR A 109 -3.94 -13.44 3.17
N GLY A 110 -4.55 -14.27 2.32
CA GLY A 110 -5.00 -13.90 0.98
C GLY A 110 -3.90 -13.93 -0.07
N ASP A 111 -2.69 -13.47 0.26
CA ASP A 111 -1.53 -13.51 -0.63
C ASP A 111 -0.22 -13.80 0.12
N ALA A 112 0.63 -14.62 -0.49
CA ALA A 112 1.95 -14.98 0.02
C ALA A 112 3.04 -13.99 -0.39
N ASP A 113 2.82 -13.15 -1.42
CA ASP A 113 3.76 -12.12 -1.84
C ASP A 113 3.56 -10.85 -1.00
N PRO A 114 4.59 -10.37 -0.28
CA PRO A 114 4.50 -9.16 0.52
C PRO A 114 4.05 -7.92 -0.25
N ILE A 115 4.46 -7.78 -1.52
CA ILE A 115 4.10 -6.64 -2.36
C ILE A 115 2.62 -6.72 -2.71
N ILE A 116 2.11 -7.89 -3.06
CA ILE A 116 0.68 -8.05 -3.35
C ILE A 116 -0.14 -7.86 -2.09
N TRP A 117 0.31 -8.44 -0.97
CA TRP A 117 -0.31 -8.28 0.34
C TRP A 117 -0.46 -6.80 0.72
N VAL A 118 0.61 -6.00 0.65
CA VAL A 118 0.49 -4.56 0.96
C VAL A 118 -0.35 -3.80 -0.05
N CYS A 119 -0.34 -4.19 -1.34
CA CYS A 119 -1.24 -3.55 -2.30
C CYS A 119 -2.71 -3.83 -1.97
N HIS A 120 -3.03 -5.01 -1.45
CA HIS A 120 -4.38 -5.38 -1.03
C HIS A 120 -4.76 -4.72 0.30
N GLU A 121 -3.94 -4.87 1.33
CA GLU A 121 -4.24 -4.45 2.70
C GLU A 121 -3.99 -2.97 2.96
N TRP A 122 -2.96 -2.38 2.34
CA TRP A 122 -2.69 -0.95 2.49
C TRP A 122 -3.33 -0.13 1.37
N GLY A 123 -3.53 -0.71 0.19
CA GLY A 123 -3.96 0.00 -1.03
C GLY A 123 -2.81 0.65 -1.81
N THR A 124 -1.56 0.43 -1.39
CA THR A 124 -0.35 1.00 -2.01
C THR A 124 0.85 0.08 -1.82
N LYS A 125 1.87 0.24 -2.67
CA LYS A 125 3.05 -0.64 -2.68
C LYS A 125 3.95 -0.48 -1.46
N TRP A 126 4.12 0.74 -0.98
CA TRP A 126 5.13 1.07 0.03
C TRP A 126 4.57 1.96 1.11
N ASN A 127 5.31 2.05 2.20
CA ASN A 127 5.00 2.91 3.33
C ASN A 127 4.94 4.40 2.93
N SER A 128 4.39 5.24 3.82
CA SER A 128 4.35 6.68 3.58
C SER A 128 5.77 7.26 3.47
N ILE A 129 5.97 8.18 2.54
CA ILE A 129 7.22 8.93 2.38
C ILE A 129 6.94 10.43 2.43
N ARG A 130 7.99 11.22 2.73
CA ARG A 130 7.90 12.69 2.83
C ARG A 130 6.74 13.17 3.74
N GLY A 131 6.48 12.37 4.78
CA GLY A 131 5.36 12.58 5.68
C GLY A 131 5.60 13.68 6.73
N VAL A 132 4.55 14.44 7.04
CA VAL A 132 4.47 15.39 8.14
C VAL A 132 3.12 15.26 8.83
N MET A 133 3.12 15.18 10.16
CA MET A 133 1.94 15.22 11.02
C MET A 133 1.96 16.47 11.90
N GLN A 134 0.83 17.17 11.95
CA GLN A 134 0.66 18.39 12.73
C GLN A 134 -0.58 18.30 13.62
N ARG A 135 -0.41 18.64 14.90
CA ARG A 135 -1.51 18.90 15.82
C ARG A 135 -2.04 20.31 15.63
N VAL A 136 -3.30 20.43 15.25
CA VAL A 136 -3.95 21.74 15.00
C VAL A 136 -4.75 22.19 16.21
N SER A 137 -5.43 21.27 16.88
CA SER A 137 -6.17 21.52 18.11
C SER A 137 -6.29 20.22 18.93
N ASP A 138 -6.94 20.26 20.09
CA ASP A 138 -7.24 19.05 20.85
C ASP A 138 -8.16 18.06 20.15
N SER A 139 -8.84 18.48 19.06
CA SER A 139 -9.74 17.63 18.30
C SER A 139 -9.37 17.49 16.82
N GLU A 140 -8.18 17.95 16.40
CA GLU A 140 -7.76 17.90 14.99
C GLU A 140 -6.27 17.60 14.81
N LEU A 141 -5.96 16.59 13.98
CA LEU A 141 -4.65 16.34 13.38
C LEU A 141 -4.71 16.54 11.87
N ARG A 142 -3.60 16.99 11.29
CA ARG A 142 -3.37 17.04 9.84
C ARG A 142 -2.14 16.25 9.46
N LEU A 143 -2.24 15.52 8.36
CA LEU A 143 -1.14 14.74 7.81
C LEU A 143 -0.99 15.06 6.33
N TRP A 144 0.26 15.09 5.89
CA TRP A 144 0.61 15.10 4.48
C TRP A 144 1.68 14.07 4.25
N PHE A 145 1.58 13.30 3.18
CA PHE A 145 2.57 12.29 2.81
C PHE A 145 2.33 11.81 1.38
N ASP A 146 3.37 11.24 0.80
CA ASP A 146 3.34 10.59 -0.51
C ASP A 146 3.27 9.06 -0.35
N THR A 147 2.64 8.40 -1.31
CA THR A 147 2.60 6.93 -1.46
C THR A 147 2.90 6.52 -2.89
N ALA A 148 3.13 5.23 -3.12
CA ALA A 148 3.31 4.69 -4.46
C ALA A 148 1.95 4.39 -5.11
N TRP A 149 1.76 4.85 -6.35
CA TRP A 149 0.66 4.51 -7.26
C TRP A 149 -0.73 5.01 -6.87
N ALA A 150 -1.14 4.84 -5.61
CA ALA A 150 -2.49 5.10 -5.12
C ALA A 150 -2.47 5.57 -3.65
N PRO A 151 -3.52 6.27 -3.19
CA PRO A 151 -3.73 6.57 -1.78
C PRO A 151 -3.87 5.28 -0.93
N PRO A 152 -3.40 5.28 0.33
CA PRO A 152 -3.39 4.08 1.17
C PRO A 152 -4.74 3.84 1.86
N HIS A 153 -5.79 3.55 1.07
CA HIS A 153 -7.17 3.43 1.57
C HIS A 153 -7.30 2.47 2.75
N GLY A 154 -6.67 1.30 2.71
CA GLY A 154 -6.76 0.31 3.78
C GLY A 154 -6.17 0.80 5.10
N ILE A 155 -5.06 1.54 5.06
CA ILE A 155 -4.47 2.18 6.26
C ILE A 155 -5.41 3.20 6.88
N LEU A 156 -6.11 3.98 6.06
CA LEU A 156 -7.06 4.98 6.56
C LEU A 156 -8.28 4.32 7.19
N VAL A 157 -8.77 3.21 6.63
CA VAL A 157 -9.84 2.41 7.24
C VAL A 157 -9.39 1.86 8.59
N GLU A 158 -8.21 1.24 8.66
CA GLU A 158 -7.64 0.71 9.92
C GLU A 158 -7.47 1.81 10.97
N LEU A 159 -7.04 3.01 10.57
CA LEU A 159 -6.96 4.17 11.47
C LEU A 159 -8.33 4.52 12.07
N THR A 160 -9.40 4.52 11.26
CA THR A 160 -10.74 4.80 11.80
C THR A 160 -11.22 3.73 12.75
N GLN A 161 -11.00 2.45 12.44
CA GLN A 161 -11.50 1.33 13.23
C GLN A 161 -10.74 1.20 14.56
N LYS A 162 -9.40 1.26 14.52
CA LYS A 162 -8.54 1.04 15.68
C LYS A 162 -8.64 2.16 16.72
N TRP A 163 -8.87 3.40 16.29
CA TRP A 163 -8.91 4.56 17.19
C TRP A 163 -10.28 5.26 17.27
N GLY A 164 -11.28 4.85 16.49
CA GLY A 164 -12.62 5.46 16.53
C GLY A 164 -12.64 6.90 16.04
N VAL A 165 -11.76 7.26 15.11
CA VAL A 165 -11.63 8.63 14.56
C VAL A 165 -12.33 8.77 13.20
N THR A 166 -12.66 10.01 12.81
CA THR A 166 -13.15 10.32 11.47
C THR A 166 -12.03 10.96 10.65
N LEU A 167 -11.84 10.49 9.42
CA LEU A 167 -10.82 10.98 8.50
C LEU A 167 -11.46 11.65 7.28
N LYS A 168 -10.80 12.67 6.73
CA LYS A 168 -11.02 13.15 5.36
C LYS A 168 -9.70 13.08 4.60
N LEU A 169 -9.70 12.48 3.42
CA LEU A 169 -8.56 12.39 2.51
C LEU A 169 -8.82 13.28 1.30
N ALA A 170 -7.83 14.07 0.92
CA ALA A 170 -7.66 14.60 -0.42
C ALA A 170 -6.43 13.96 -1.04
N TYR A 171 -6.52 13.53 -2.30
CA TYR A 171 -5.36 12.93 -2.98
C TYR A 171 -5.28 13.33 -4.45
N THR A 172 -4.05 13.30 -4.97
CA THR A 172 -3.74 13.38 -6.40
C THR A 172 -2.70 12.32 -6.75
N THR A 173 -2.68 11.89 -8.00
CA THR A 173 -1.70 10.95 -8.55
C THR A 173 -1.02 11.58 -9.76
N GLU A 174 0.21 11.18 -10.04
CA GLU A 174 0.93 11.61 -11.26
C GLU A 174 0.21 11.22 -12.57
N GLN A 175 -0.68 10.22 -12.52
CA GLN A 175 -1.52 9.82 -13.66
C GLN A 175 -2.77 10.69 -13.84
N GLY A 176 -2.93 11.73 -13.01
CA GLY A 176 -4.05 12.65 -13.06
C GLY A 176 -5.27 12.19 -12.25
N HIS A 177 -5.28 11.03 -11.58
CA HIS A 177 -6.39 10.72 -10.68
C HIS A 177 -6.37 11.60 -9.44
N CYS A 178 -7.52 12.12 -9.05
CA CYS A 178 -7.69 12.88 -7.81
C CYS A 178 -9.07 12.62 -7.20
N GLY A 179 -9.20 12.85 -5.89
CA GLY A 179 -10.47 12.68 -5.21
C GLY A 179 -10.47 13.16 -3.76
N LEU A 180 -11.68 13.28 -3.22
CA LEU A 180 -11.95 13.50 -1.81
C LEU A 180 -12.68 12.29 -1.23
N ARG A 181 -12.29 11.85 -0.05
CA ARG A 181 -12.93 10.73 0.64
C ARG A 181 -13.08 11.00 2.13
N LYS A 182 -14.11 10.45 2.75
CA LYS A 182 -14.29 10.48 4.21
C LYS A 182 -14.44 9.07 4.75
N TYR A 183 -13.80 8.83 5.90
CA TYR A 183 -13.82 7.56 6.60
C TYR A 183 -14.39 7.78 8.00
N THR A 184 -15.30 6.91 8.42
CA THR A 184 -15.98 6.97 9.73
C THR A 184 -15.97 5.59 10.39
N PRO A 185 -15.95 5.51 11.72
CA PRO A 185 -15.74 4.25 12.46
C PRO A 185 -16.94 3.28 12.50
N GLU A 186 -18.04 3.50 11.77
CA GLU A 186 -19.24 2.66 11.88
C GLU A 186 -19.17 1.36 11.04
N GLY A 187 -18.84 0.26 11.72
CA GLY A 187 -19.24 -1.12 11.40
C GLY A 187 -18.43 -1.90 10.35
N PRO A 188 -18.50 -3.26 10.36
CA PRO A 188 -17.86 -4.10 9.35
C PRO A 188 -18.48 -3.81 7.99
N GLY A 189 -17.67 -3.30 7.06
CA GLY A 189 -18.15 -2.73 5.81
C GLY A 189 -18.39 -1.22 5.91
N ALA A 190 -17.42 -0.47 6.48
CA ALA A 190 -17.39 0.98 6.51
C ALA A 190 -17.95 1.54 5.20
N VAL A 191 -19.11 2.18 5.31
CA VAL A 191 -19.81 2.70 4.13
C VAL A 191 -18.93 3.76 3.50
N TRP A 192 -18.54 3.48 2.26
CA TRP A 192 -18.01 4.43 1.30
C TRP A 192 -19.04 5.55 1.12
N ALA A 193 -19.04 6.53 2.01
CA ALA A 193 -19.58 7.83 1.65
C ALA A 193 -18.46 8.52 0.88
N ASP A 194 -18.38 8.24 -0.42
CA ASP A 194 -17.73 9.18 -1.34
C ASP A 194 -18.41 10.52 -1.07
N LEU A 195 -17.70 11.40 -0.36
CA LEU A 195 -17.94 12.82 -0.50
C LEU A 195 -17.39 13.17 -1.88
N GLU A 196 -18.17 12.78 -2.89
CA GLU A 196 -18.11 13.19 -4.28
C GLU A 196 -16.81 12.81 -5.03
N THR A 197 -16.95 11.74 -5.82
CA THR A 197 -16.36 11.53 -7.17
C THR A 197 -14.83 11.36 -7.30
N GLU A 198 -14.42 10.19 -7.80
CA GLU A 198 -13.11 10.03 -8.45
C GLU A 198 -13.14 10.71 -9.82
N PHE A 199 -12.19 11.61 -10.05
CA PHE A 199 -12.05 12.28 -11.34
C PHE A 199 -10.69 12.00 -11.94
N ARG A 200 -10.67 11.88 -13.27
CA ARG A 200 -9.44 12.00 -14.05
C ARG A 200 -9.20 13.48 -14.31
N CYS A 201 -8.16 14.06 -13.73
CA CYS A 201 -7.57 15.31 -14.21
C CYS A 201 -6.97 15.06 -15.59
N GLU A 202 -7.79 15.08 -16.64
CA GLU A 202 -7.26 15.13 -17.99
C GLU A 202 -6.59 16.49 -18.22
N SER A 203 -5.34 16.46 -18.66
CA SER A 203 -4.59 17.63 -19.11
C SER A 203 -5.00 17.96 -20.53
N THR A 204 -6.18 18.52 -20.72
CA THR A 204 -6.51 19.24 -21.95
C THR A 204 -7.33 20.47 -21.57
N GLU A 205 -7.14 21.52 -22.34
CA GLU A 205 -7.57 22.92 -22.18
C GLU A 205 -9.07 23.19 -21.98
N ASP A 206 -9.87 22.21 -21.54
CA ASP A 206 -11.18 22.45 -20.96
C ASP A 206 -11.04 22.68 -19.46
N GLU A 207 -11.58 23.80 -19.00
CA GLU A 207 -11.70 24.16 -17.60
C GLU A 207 -12.29 22.97 -16.81
N GLY A 208 -11.41 22.18 -16.18
CA GLY A 208 -11.80 21.06 -15.34
C GLY A 208 -12.91 21.49 -14.40
N SER A 209 -13.92 20.61 -14.22
CA SER A 209 -15.12 20.86 -13.42
C SER A 209 -14.80 21.69 -12.16
N GLN A 210 -15.71 22.58 -11.76
CA GLN A 210 -15.52 23.42 -10.56
C GLN A 210 -15.04 22.60 -9.34
N GLU A 211 -15.42 21.33 -9.27
CA GLU A 211 -14.98 20.33 -8.30
C GLU A 211 -13.49 19.98 -8.40
N THR A 212 -12.95 19.72 -9.60
CA THR A 212 -11.51 19.46 -9.80
C THR A 212 -10.67 20.66 -9.37
N ARG A 213 -11.13 21.88 -9.67
CA ARG A 213 -10.48 23.12 -9.22
C ARG A 213 -10.57 23.26 -7.70
N ALA A 214 -11.72 22.99 -7.10
CA ALA A 214 -11.90 23.02 -5.64
C ALA A 214 -11.03 21.98 -4.92
N ILE A 215 -10.82 20.79 -5.49
CA ILE A 215 -9.91 19.75 -4.98
C ILE A 215 -8.47 20.24 -5.05
N LYS A 216 -8.04 20.77 -6.21
CA LYS A 216 -6.69 21.35 -6.37
C LYS A 216 -6.46 22.54 -5.47
N ASP A 217 -7.45 23.41 -5.28
CA ASP A 217 -7.39 24.57 -4.39
C ASP A 217 -7.36 24.11 -2.93
N THR A 218 -8.13 23.08 -2.56
CA THR A 218 -8.09 22.47 -1.23
C THR A 218 -6.72 21.84 -0.98
N LEU A 219 -6.19 21.03 -1.90
CA LEU A 219 -4.84 20.47 -1.82
C LEU A 219 -3.76 21.55 -1.82
N SER A 220 -3.90 22.61 -2.61
CA SER A 220 -2.94 23.72 -2.64
C SER A 220 -2.98 24.51 -1.34
N ALA A 221 -4.16 24.78 -0.79
CA ALA A 221 -4.32 25.39 0.54
C ALA A 221 -3.81 24.48 1.65
N MET A 222 -3.97 23.16 1.50
CA MET A 222 -3.42 22.15 2.40
C MET A 222 -1.90 22.10 2.35
N LEU A 223 -1.31 22.08 1.15
CA LEU A 223 0.14 22.09 0.94
C LEU A 223 0.76 23.42 1.38
N ALA A 224 0.11 24.55 1.11
CA ALA A 224 0.54 25.86 1.58
C ALA A 224 0.49 26.01 3.11
N ALA A 225 -0.31 25.19 3.80
CA ALA A 225 -0.36 25.13 5.25
C ALA A 225 0.70 24.19 5.87
N GLN A 226 1.51 23.51 5.05
CA GLN A 226 2.63 22.72 5.56
C GLN A 226 3.65 23.64 6.24
N PRO A 227 4.16 23.26 7.42
CA PRO A 227 5.32 23.95 7.98
C PRO A 227 6.53 23.74 7.06
N ASP A 228 7.32 24.80 6.83
CA ASP A 228 8.61 24.73 6.14
C ASP A 228 9.47 23.67 6.84
N THR A 229 9.58 22.50 6.22
CA THR A 229 10.48 21.44 6.68
C THR A 229 11.68 21.42 5.76
N PRO A 230 12.91 21.53 6.29
CA PRO A 230 14.11 21.43 5.47
C PRO A 230 14.16 20.04 4.82
N ASP A 231 14.49 20.04 3.53
CA ASP A 231 14.59 18.87 2.67
C ASP A 231 15.39 17.75 3.38
N PRO A 232 14.77 16.60 3.72
CA PRO A 232 15.50 15.50 4.30
C PRO A 232 16.38 14.92 3.20
N GLN A 233 17.70 15.06 3.37
CA GLN A 233 18.70 14.39 2.55
C GLN A 233 18.25 12.94 2.31
N GLY A 234 18.15 12.57 1.03
CA GLY A 234 17.50 11.35 0.58
C GLY A 234 17.99 10.08 1.28
N PRO A 235 17.19 9.01 1.28
CA PRO A 235 17.55 7.79 1.98
C PRO A 235 18.87 7.25 1.44
N SER A 236 19.86 7.13 2.35
CA SER A 236 20.99 6.23 2.17
C SER A 236 20.42 4.85 1.85
N SER A 237 20.75 4.35 0.67
CA SER A 237 20.47 2.99 0.22
C SER A 237 20.87 2.00 1.32
N LEU A 238 19.90 1.25 1.83
CA LEU A 238 20.15 0.06 2.62
C LEU A 238 20.68 -1.02 1.66
N THR A 239 21.96 -1.38 1.86
CA THR A 239 22.53 -2.68 1.52
C THR A 239 22.00 -3.74 2.46
#